data_AF-A0A0C9NJJ6-F1
#
_entry.id   AF-A0A0C9NJJ6-F1
#
_cell.length_a   1.000
_cell.length_b   1.000
_cell.length_c   1.000
_cell.angle_alpha   90.00
_cell.angle_beta   90.00
_cell.angle_gamma   90.00
#
_symmetry.space_group_name_H-M   'P 1'
#
loop_
_entity.id
_entity.type
_entity.pdbx_description
1 polymer ?
#
loop_
_entity_poly.entity_id
_entity_poly.type
_entity_poly.pdbx_seq_one_letter_code
_entity_poly.pdbx_strand_id
1 'polypeptide(L)' 'MLEFAVFTFGMLASFVLSGLGRNKKAQRANPPMLHYMGLVLMGFSGALGVMLLGWAAAMMVGVA' A
#
# COMPACT_ATOMS: atom_id res chain seq x y z
N MET A 1 2.93 5.58 -17.95
CA MET A 1 1.69 5.09 -17.27
C MET A 1 2.04 4.42 -15.96
N LEU A 2 3.00 3.48 -15.96
CA LEU A 2 3.51 2.85 -14.74
C LEU A 2 4.16 3.87 -13.80
N GLU A 3 4.89 4.87 -14.31
CA GLU A 3 5.49 5.89 -13.44
C GLU A 3 4.45 6.69 -12.67
N PHE A 4 3.34 7.02 -13.33
CA PHE A 4 2.22 7.70 -12.71
C PHE A 4 1.62 6.86 -11.57
N ALA A 5 1.41 5.55 -11.80
CA ALA A 5 0.89 4.65 -10.78
C ALA A 5 1.83 4.54 -9.56
N VAL A 6 3.15 4.38 -9.79
CA VAL A 6 4.16 4.35 -8.72
C VAL A 6 4.19 5.66 -7.95
N PHE A 7 4.13 6.79 -8.67
CA PHE A 7 4.11 8.12 -8.07
C PHE A 7 2.86 8.34 -7.20
N THR A 8 1.67 8.02 -7.70
CA THR A 8 0.43 8.12 -6.93
C THR A 8 0.46 7.22 -5.69
N PHE A 9 0.98 6.00 -5.82
CA PHE A 9 1.13 5.10 -4.68
C PHE A 9 2.10 5.66 -3.63
N GLY A 10 3.24 6.20 -4.06
CA GLY A 10 4.21 6.85 -3.17
C GLY A 10 3.63 8.09 -2.47
N MET A 11 2.83 8.90 -3.17
CA MET A 11 2.12 10.03 -2.57
C MET A 11 1.09 9.58 -1.52
N LEU A 12 0.28 8.56 -1.83
CA LEU A 12 -0.70 8.03 -0.88
C LEU A 12 -0.02 7.43 0.37
N ALA A 13 1.07 6.69 0.18
CA ALA A 13 1.88 6.18 1.29
C ALA A 13 2.37 7.33 2.18
N SER A 14 2.98 8.35 1.56
CA SER A 14 3.50 9.53 2.24
C SER A 14 2.41 10.29 2.99
N PHE A 15 1.23 10.44 2.39
CA PHE A 15 0.05 11.04 3.02
C PHE A 15 -0.37 10.27 4.28
N VAL A 16 -0.48 8.93 4.19
CA VAL A 16 -0.88 8.09 5.31
C VAL A 16 0.13 8.17 6.45
N LEU A 17 1.41 7.97 6.16
CA LEU A 17 2.51 8.02 7.13
C LEU A 17 2.62 9.39 7.81
N SER A 18 2.54 10.47 7.02
CA SER A 18 2.60 11.84 7.54
C SER A 18 1.38 12.17 8.40
N GLY A 19 0.18 11.75 7.98
CA GLY A 19 -1.06 11.92 8.73
C GLY A 19 -1.01 11.21 10.08
N LEU A 20 -0.59 9.94 10.09
CA LEU A 20 -0.44 9.14 11.31
C LEU A 20 0.59 9.76 12.27
N GLY A 21 1.76 10.14 11.76
CA GLY A 21 2.82 10.76 12.56
C GLY A 21 2.37 12.08 13.19
N ARG A 22 1.72 12.94 12.39
CA ARG A 22 1.20 14.24 12.88
C ARG A 22 0.10 14.07 13.91
N ASN A 23 -0.85 13.16 13.68
CA ASN A 23 -1.96 12.93 14.60
C ASN A 23 -1.49 12.29 15.91
N LYS A 24 -0.54 11.35 15.83
CA LYS A 24 0.08 10.74 17.01
C LYS A 24 0.79 11.79 17.87
N LYS A 25 1.58 12.69 17.25
CA LYS A 25 2.27 13.79 17.96
C LYS A 25 1.28 14.76 18.60
N ALA A 26 0.16 15.04 17.94
CA ALA A 26 -0.88 15.94 18.45
C ALA A 26 -1.90 15.27 19.39
N GLN A 27 -1.75 13.96 19.67
CA GLN A 27 -2.73 13.14 20.40
C GLN A 27 -4.17 13.26 19.86
N ARG A 28 -4.30 13.38 18.53
CA ARG A 28 -5.60 13.49 17.85
C ARG A 28 -6.02 12.13 17.30
N ALA A 29 -7.31 11.86 17.34
CA ALA A 29 -7.88 10.72 16.65
C ALA A 29 -7.62 10.81 15.14
N ASN A 30 -7.34 9.67 14.52
CA ASN A 30 -7.14 9.61 13.07
C ASN A 30 -8.49 9.76 12.36
N PRO A 31 -8.59 10.64 11.34
CA PRO A 31 -9.83 10.79 10.60
C PRO A 31 -10.13 9.52 9.78
N PRO A 32 -11.42 9.19 9.53
CA PRO A 32 -11.82 7.97 8.82
C PRO A 32 -11.13 7.79 7.46
N MET A 33 -10.92 8.89 6.73
CA MET A 33 -10.26 8.85 5.43
C MET A 33 -8.81 8.33 5.50
N LEU A 34 -8.08 8.64 6.58
CA LEU A 34 -6.72 8.14 6.77
C LEU A 34 -6.71 6.62 6.96
N HIS A 35 -7.74 6.09 7.62
CA HIS A 35 -7.92 4.66 7.81
C HIS A 35 -8.25 3.96 6.48
N TYR A 36 -9.20 4.50 5.70
CA TYR A 36 -9.53 3.95 4.38
C TYR A 36 -8.33 3.95 3.44
N MET A 37 -7.53 5.02 3.40
CA MET A 37 -6.33 5.05 2.56
C MET A 37 -5.29 4.03 3.02
N GLY A 38 -5.12 3.84 4.34
CA GLY A 38 -4.29 2.77 4.87
C GLY A 38 -4.75 1.37 4.41
N LEU A 39 -6.06 1.11 4.43
CA LEU A 39 -6.63 -0.16 3.95
C LEU A 39 -6.43 -0.36 2.45
N VAL A 40 -6.57 0.70 1.64
CA VAL A 40 -6.31 0.62 0.20
C VAL A 40 -4.85 0.27 -0.08
N LEU A 41 -3.90 0.95 0.59
CA LEU A 41 -2.48 0.62 0.46
C LEU A 41 -2.17 -0.81 0.89
N MET A 42 -2.72 -1.24 2.03
CA MET A 42 -2.51 -2.59 2.53
C MET A 42 -3.05 -3.64 1.55
N GLY A 43 -4.29 -3.46 1.09
CA GLY A 43 -4.95 -4.38 0.16
C GLY A 43 -4.21 -4.48 -1.16
N PHE A 44 -3.80 -3.35 -1.73
CA PHE A 44 -3.04 -3.33 -2.99
C PHE A 44 -1.68 -4.00 -2.86
N SER A 45 -0.90 -3.66 -1.82
CA SER A 45 0.39 -4.28 -1.55
C SER A 45 0.26 -5.79 -1.30
N GLY A 46 -0.76 -6.20 -0.54
CA GLY A 46 -1.03 -7.61 -0.26
C GLY A 46 -1.40 -8.39 -1.52
N ALA A 47 -2.31 -7.85 -2.34
CA ALA A 47 -2.72 -8.47 -3.60
C ALA A 47 -1.54 -8.62 -4.58
N LEU A 48 -0.72 -7.58 -4.73
CA LEU A 48 0.50 -7.65 -5.54
C LEU A 48 1.49 -8.68 -4.99
N GLY A 49 1.69 -8.71 -3.67
CA GLY A 49 2.56 -9.70 -3.03
C GLY A 49 2.12 -11.13 -3.31
N VAL A 50 0.82 -11.42 -3.19
CA VAL A 50 0.26 -12.74 -3.49
C VAL A 50 0.40 -13.09 -4.97
N MET A 51 0.14 -12.14 -5.88
CA MET A 51 0.33 -12.35 -7.31
C MET A 51 1.79 -12.67 -7.66
N LEU A 52 2.73 -11.89 -7.14
CA LEU A 52 4.16 -12.10 -7.37
C LEU A 52 4.66 -13.41 -6.76
N LEU A 53 4.17 -13.77 -5.58
CA LEU A 53 4.48 -15.05 -4.94
C LEU A 53 3.93 -16.22 -5.74
N GLY A 54 2.69 -16.13 -6.20
CA GLY A 54 2.07 -17.14 -7.08
C GLY A 54 2.83 -17.30 -8.40
N TRP A 55 3.26 -16.18 -8.99
CA TRP A 55 4.10 -16.18 -10.19
C TRP A 55 5.46 -16.86 -9.94
N ALA A 56 6.14 -16.51 -8.85
CA ALA A 56 7.41 -17.13 -8.47
C ALA A 56 7.25 -18.64 -8.21
N ALA A 57 6.15 -19.06 -7.57
CA ALA A 57 5.85 -20.46 -7.36
C ALA A 57 5.59 -21.20 -8.69
N ALA A 58 4.88 -20.58 -9.63
CA ALA A 58 4.64 -21.15 -10.95
C ALA A 58 5.94 -21.36 -11.74
N MET A 59 6.89 -20.42 -11.66
CA MET A 59 8.22 -20.56 -12.25
C MET A 59 9.02 -21.72 -11.63
N MET A 60 8.93 -21.90 -10.31
CA MET A 60 9.61 -23.01 -9.61
C MET A 60 9.09 -24.39 -10.02
N VAL A 61 7.80 -24.49 -10.35
CA VAL A 61 7.15 -25.77 -10.75
C VAL A 61 7.16 -25.95 -12.28
N GLY A 62 7.68 -24.98 -13.04
CA GLY A 62 7.78 -25.03 -14.51
C GLY A 62 6.43 -24.88 -15.22
N VAL A 63 5.46 -24.24 -14.58
CA VAL A 63 4.10 -24.01 -15.12
C VAL A 63 3.99 -22.62 -15.77
N ALA A 64 5.03 -21.78 -15.64
CA ALA A 64 5.14 -20.44 -16.21
C ALA A 64 6.46 -20.27 -16.96
#